data_AF-A0A3R7B271-F1
#
_entry.id   AF-A0A3R7B271-F1
#
_cell.length_a   1.000
_cell.length_b   1.000
_cell.length_c   1.000
_cell.angle_alpha   90.00
_cell.angle_beta   90.00
_cell.angle_gamma   90.00
#
_symmetry.space_group_name_H-M   'P 1'
#
loop_
_entity.id
_entity.type
_entity.pdbx_description
1 polymer ?
#
loop_
_entity_poly.entity_id
_entity_poly.type
_entity_poly.pdbx_seq_one_letter_code
_entity_poly.pdbx_strand_id
1 'polypeptide(L)'
;MRKAIFTTIAAVAVAASGLAGAAPNLVPAMVEPAGKPVLIPQHAVEVAPHVFDLGIAVDPADGELVQGYAIIHPARGSARGGQPGKPSGKSSCYGFLAKGAKWKSVENWVVNTTNPDGIPSGTIFGILDGGILRWEDAADGTIGDGSSKDVVGAGSVTSSTLVADEIAPDNQNEVYFDALDSGTIGVTIVWGIFGGPPGGRELREWDQVYNTLYSWSAEAAGFFGKMDFDNIVTHELGHTVGLADLYTLSCSDETMYGYGAEAETKKRDLNAGDIAGIKELYK
;
A
#
# COMPACT_ATOMS: atom_id res chain seq x y z
N MET A 1 -19.37 -50.01 -46.13
CA MET A 1 -18.56 -48.79 -45.84
C MET A 1 -19.36 -47.94 -44.87
N ARG A 2 -18.91 -47.85 -43.60
CA ARG A 2 -19.61 -47.11 -42.54
C ARG A 2 -19.31 -45.61 -42.68
N LYS A 3 -20.35 -44.77 -42.82
CA LYS A 3 -20.21 -43.31 -42.84
C LYS A 3 -20.03 -42.81 -41.39
N ALA A 4 -18.92 -42.14 -41.13
CA ALA A 4 -18.66 -41.44 -39.88
C ALA A 4 -19.48 -40.14 -39.84
N ILE A 5 -20.22 -39.92 -38.75
CA ILE A 5 -20.92 -38.67 -38.45
C ILE A 5 -19.93 -37.82 -37.64
N PHE A 6 -19.42 -36.74 -38.24
CA PHE A 6 -18.65 -35.73 -37.53
C PHE A 6 -19.64 -34.83 -36.78
N THR A 7 -19.53 -34.82 -35.45
CA THR A 7 -20.30 -33.92 -34.59
C THR A 7 -19.42 -32.70 -34.33
N THR A 8 -19.74 -31.57 -34.95
CA THR A 8 -19.07 -30.28 -34.73
C THR A 8 -19.52 -29.74 -33.38
N ILE A 9 -18.64 -29.70 -32.39
CA ILE A 9 -18.86 -28.99 -31.14
C ILE A 9 -18.57 -27.51 -31.42
N ALA A 10 -19.62 -26.69 -31.43
CA ALA A 10 -19.47 -25.24 -31.46
C ALA A 10 -18.98 -24.79 -30.07
N ALA A 11 -17.73 -24.34 -29.99
CA ALA A 11 -17.22 -23.67 -28.81
C ALA A 11 -17.93 -22.32 -28.66
N VAL A 12 -18.77 -22.18 -27.63
CA VAL A 12 -19.33 -20.90 -27.23
C VAL A 12 -18.21 -20.12 -26.53
N ALA A 13 -17.65 -19.14 -27.23
CA ALA A 13 -16.78 -18.15 -26.62
C ALA A 13 -17.65 -17.27 -25.71
N VAL A 14 -17.53 -17.45 -24.40
CA VAL A 14 -18.07 -16.51 -23.41
C VAL A 14 -17.15 -15.30 -23.46
N ALA A 15 -17.62 -14.23 -24.10
CA ALA A 15 -16.99 -12.92 -23.98
C ALA A 15 -17.20 -12.45 -22.53
N ALA A 16 -16.13 -12.49 -21.72
CA ALA A 16 -16.08 -11.75 -20.48
C ALA A 16 -16.07 -10.26 -20.85
N SER A 17 -17.24 -9.65 -20.84
CA SER A 17 -17.36 -8.19 -20.85
C SER A 17 -16.82 -7.69 -19.52
N GLY A 18 -15.57 -7.27 -19.50
CA GLY A 18 -15.01 -6.49 -18.40
C GLY A 18 -15.89 -5.26 -18.20
N LEU A 19 -16.51 -5.17 -17.04
CA LEU A 19 -17.07 -3.92 -16.56
C LEU A 19 -15.86 -3.03 -16.27
N ALA A 20 -15.54 -2.13 -17.20
CA ALA A 20 -14.66 -1.03 -16.87
C ALA A 20 -15.35 -0.23 -15.76
N GLY A 21 -14.86 -0.35 -14.53
CA GLY A 21 -15.28 0.50 -13.43
C GLY A 21 -15.13 1.95 -13.85
N ALA A 22 -16.19 2.75 -13.66
CA ALA A 22 -16.08 4.17 -13.88
C ALA A 22 -15.06 4.72 -12.88
N ALA A 23 -14.08 5.50 -13.37
CA ALA A 23 -13.12 6.16 -12.49
C ALA A 23 -13.86 6.92 -11.38
N PRO A 24 -13.45 6.79 -10.12
CA PRO A 24 -14.10 7.44 -8.99
C PRO A 24 -14.10 8.96 -9.16
N ASN A 25 -15.20 9.61 -8.76
CA ASN A 25 -15.27 11.06 -8.74
C ASN A 25 -14.41 11.56 -7.57
N LEU A 26 -13.21 12.05 -7.88
CA LEU A 26 -12.32 12.64 -6.88
C LEU A 26 -12.72 14.08 -6.55
N VAL A 27 -12.67 14.43 -5.27
CA VAL A 27 -12.93 15.78 -4.77
C VAL A 27 -11.78 16.28 -3.90
N PRO A 28 -11.48 17.59 -3.92
CA PRO A 28 -10.55 18.17 -2.97
C PRO A 28 -11.07 18.06 -1.53
N ALA A 29 -10.26 17.51 -0.64
CA ALA A 29 -10.45 17.48 0.80
C ALA A 29 -9.24 18.09 1.50
N MET A 30 -9.46 18.70 2.67
CA MET A 30 -8.39 19.29 3.47
C MET A 30 -7.97 18.29 4.54
N VAL A 31 -6.69 17.90 4.53
CA VAL A 31 -6.06 17.07 5.57
C VAL A 31 -5.98 17.85 6.87
N GLU A 32 -6.56 17.36 7.95
CA GLU A 32 -6.50 17.92 9.29
C GLU A 32 -5.57 17.11 10.21
N PRO A 33 -4.70 17.75 11.01
CA PRO A 33 -4.57 19.20 11.22
C PRO A 33 -3.57 19.87 10.25
N ALA A 34 -3.11 19.16 9.21
CA ALA A 34 -2.02 19.64 8.35
C ALA A 34 -2.41 20.81 7.44
N GLY A 35 -3.70 21.03 7.20
CA GLY A 35 -4.25 22.09 6.36
C GLY A 35 -3.83 21.98 4.89
N LYS A 36 -3.67 20.76 4.34
CA LYS A 36 -3.26 20.55 2.94
C LYS A 36 -4.40 19.96 2.10
N PRO A 37 -4.63 20.45 0.87
CA PRO A 37 -5.57 19.82 -0.03
C PRO A 37 -5.03 18.49 -0.57
N VAL A 38 -5.91 17.48 -0.68
CA VAL A 38 -5.71 16.22 -1.39
C VAL A 38 -6.97 15.84 -2.14
N LEU A 39 -6.85 15.12 -3.25
CA LEU A 39 -7.94 14.51 -3.99
C LEU A 39 -8.22 13.14 -3.39
N ILE A 40 -9.48 12.93 -3.02
CA ILE A 40 -9.97 11.67 -2.47
C ILE A 40 -11.30 11.32 -3.15
N PRO A 41 -11.73 10.06 -3.10
CA PRO A 41 -13.08 9.70 -3.50
C PRO A 41 -14.11 10.59 -2.80
N GLN A 42 -15.13 11.06 -3.54
CA GLN A 42 -16.14 11.98 -3.00
C GLN A 42 -16.79 11.49 -1.69
N HIS A 43 -16.86 10.19 -1.49
CA HIS A 43 -17.46 9.57 -0.30
C HIS A 43 -16.49 9.41 0.87
N ALA A 44 -15.19 9.62 0.66
CA ALA A 44 -14.17 9.34 1.65
C ALA A 44 -14.13 10.43 2.75
N VAL A 45 -13.83 10.01 3.98
CA VAL A 45 -13.77 10.90 5.15
C VAL A 45 -12.43 10.73 5.86
N GLU A 46 -11.73 11.82 6.15
CA GLU A 46 -10.49 11.74 6.91
C GLU A 46 -10.75 11.33 8.37
N VAL A 47 -10.07 10.29 8.83
CA VAL A 47 -10.22 9.73 10.20
C VAL A 47 -8.95 9.85 11.03
N ALA A 48 -7.81 10.07 10.39
CA ALA A 48 -6.52 10.42 10.98
C ALA A 48 -5.71 11.21 9.94
N PRO A 49 -4.64 11.94 10.32
CA PRO A 49 -3.86 12.71 9.37
C PRO A 49 -3.44 11.84 8.18
N HIS A 50 -3.87 12.21 6.98
CA HIS A 50 -3.58 11.52 5.73
C HIS A 50 -4.20 10.10 5.59
N VAL A 51 -5.16 9.74 6.45
CA VAL A 51 -5.88 8.45 6.37
C VAL A 51 -7.37 8.72 6.16
N PHE A 52 -7.90 8.19 5.07
CA PHE A 52 -9.27 8.41 4.61
C PHE A 52 -10.07 7.11 4.63
N ASP A 53 -11.17 7.10 5.36
CA ASP A 53 -12.16 6.02 5.36
C ASP A 53 -12.93 6.03 4.04
N LEU A 54 -12.80 4.94 3.27
CA LEU A 54 -13.50 4.71 2.01
C LEU A 54 -14.90 4.10 2.23
N GLY A 55 -15.25 3.80 3.47
CA GLY A 55 -16.53 3.19 3.84
C GLY A 55 -16.49 1.67 3.80
N ILE A 56 -17.70 1.08 3.79
CA ILE A 56 -17.91 -0.36 3.86
C ILE A 56 -18.30 -0.90 2.49
N ALA A 57 -17.67 -2.00 2.08
CA ALA A 57 -17.99 -2.76 0.89
C ALA A 57 -18.21 -4.25 1.22
N VAL A 58 -18.76 -4.99 0.26
CA VAL A 58 -18.85 -6.45 0.32
C VAL A 58 -17.60 -7.03 -0.34
N ASP A 59 -16.86 -7.85 0.38
CA ASP A 59 -15.72 -8.61 -0.14
C ASP A 59 -16.24 -9.69 -1.12
N PRO A 60 -15.82 -9.68 -2.40
CA PRO A 60 -16.29 -10.66 -3.37
C PRO A 60 -15.76 -12.09 -3.12
N ALA A 61 -14.71 -12.29 -2.31
CA ALA A 61 -14.20 -13.63 -2.00
C ALA A 61 -15.18 -14.46 -1.17
N ASP A 62 -15.82 -13.86 -0.16
CA ASP A 62 -16.65 -14.58 0.81
C ASP A 62 -18.00 -13.90 1.13
N GLY A 63 -18.22 -12.68 0.65
CA GLY A 63 -19.44 -11.91 0.89
C GLY A 63 -19.48 -11.20 2.24
N GLU A 64 -18.38 -11.17 2.99
CA GLU A 64 -18.30 -10.42 4.25
C GLU A 64 -18.23 -8.91 4.03
N LEU A 65 -18.57 -8.15 5.06
CA LEU A 65 -18.46 -6.68 5.01
C LEU A 65 -17.06 -6.27 5.48
N VAL A 66 -16.36 -5.53 4.63
CA VAL A 66 -15.01 -5.00 4.88
C VAL A 66 -15.01 -3.49 4.79
N GLN A 67 -14.10 -2.85 5.53
CA GLN A 67 -13.88 -1.40 5.50
C GLN A 67 -12.63 -1.09 4.69
N GLY A 68 -12.67 -0.03 3.89
CA GLY A 68 -11.54 0.45 3.10
C GLY A 68 -10.90 1.67 3.72
N TYR A 69 -9.57 1.77 3.66
CA TYR A 69 -8.84 2.98 3.98
C TYR A 69 -7.87 3.33 2.85
N ALA A 70 -7.87 4.59 2.42
CA ALA A 70 -6.82 5.15 1.58
C ALA A 70 -5.83 5.95 2.45
N ILE A 71 -4.56 5.60 2.37
CA ILE A 71 -3.48 6.19 3.16
C ILE A 71 -2.58 6.95 2.20
N ILE A 72 -2.50 8.27 2.38
CA ILE A 72 -1.75 9.16 1.52
C ILE A 72 -0.35 9.35 2.10
N HIS A 73 0.71 9.10 1.33
CA HIS A 73 2.07 9.42 1.74
C HIS A 73 2.50 10.79 1.19
N PRO A 74 2.52 11.85 2.03
CA PRO A 74 2.87 13.19 1.58
C PRO A 74 4.37 13.45 1.45
N ALA A 75 4.73 14.33 0.51
CA ALA A 75 6.06 14.92 0.47
C ALA A 75 6.27 15.95 1.59
N ARG A 76 7.46 15.90 2.22
CA ARG A 76 7.89 16.75 3.34
C ARG A 76 7.81 18.26 3.01
N GLY A 77 8.03 18.63 1.74
CA GLY A 77 8.01 20.03 1.26
C GLY A 77 6.63 20.70 1.27
N SER A 78 5.55 19.92 1.36
CA SER A 78 4.18 20.47 1.35
C SER A 78 3.70 20.92 2.74
N ALA A 79 4.46 20.64 3.82
CA ALA A 79 4.09 21.00 5.20
C ALA A 79 4.67 22.36 5.59
N ARG A 80 3.82 23.38 5.71
CA ARG A 80 4.12 24.46 6.66
C ARG A 80 4.15 23.82 8.04
N GLY A 81 5.29 23.93 8.72
CA GLY A 81 5.55 23.25 9.99
C GLY A 81 4.35 23.29 10.94
N GLY A 82 3.67 22.15 11.05
CA GLY A 82 2.69 21.92 12.10
C GLY A 82 3.43 22.00 13.43
N GLN A 83 2.85 22.74 14.38
CA GLN A 83 3.42 22.79 15.73
C GLN A 83 3.53 21.37 16.28
N PRO A 84 4.67 21.01 16.89
CA PRO A 84 4.86 19.69 17.46
C PRO A 84 3.74 19.40 18.44
N GLY A 85 3.03 18.28 18.21
CA GLY A 85 2.14 17.70 19.20
C GLY A 85 2.89 17.53 20.51
N LYS A 86 2.27 17.96 21.61
CA LYS A 86 2.84 17.94 22.95
C LYS A 86 3.34 16.50 23.26
N PRO A 87 4.58 16.29 23.75
CA PRO A 87 5.09 14.94 23.97
C PRO A 87 4.24 14.25 25.05
N SER A 88 3.47 13.25 24.66
CA SER A 88 2.78 12.36 25.59
C SER A 88 3.54 11.03 25.64
N GLY A 89 4.36 10.86 26.68
CA GLY A 89 5.08 9.61 26.96
C GLY A 89 6.25 9.32 26.03
N LYS A 90 7.05 8.31 26.38
CA LYS A 90 8.03 7.72 25.45
C LYS A 90 7.24 7.07 24.32
N SER A 91 7.36 7.58 23.11
CA SER A 91 6.77 6.95 21.92
C SER A 91 7.39 5.56 21.74
N SER A 92 6.56 4.57 21.41
CA SER A 92 7.03 3.26 20.98
C SER A 92 7.55 3.26 19.53
N CYS A 93 7.35 4.36 18.80
CA CYS A 93 7.72 4.53 17.40
C CYS A 93 7.16 3.44 16.47
N TYR A 94 5.93 2.99 16.75
CA TYR A 94 5.10 2.22 15.82
C TYR A 94 3.62 2.49 16.11
N GLY A 95 2.77 2.26 15.12
CA GLY A 95 1.32 2.32 15.19
C GLY A 95 0.70 1.21 14.34
N PHE A 96 -0.60 0.95 14.54
CA PHE A 96 -1.35 -0.03 13.74
C PHE A 96 -2.55 0.64 13.10
N LEU A 97 -2.92 0.19 11.89
CA LEU A 97 -4.20 0.57 11.29
C LEU A 97 -5.36 0.18 12.21
N ALA A 98 -5.31 -1.06 12.71
CA ALA A 98 -6.02 -1.46 13.92
C ALA A 98 -5.27 -2.58 14.62
N LYS A 99 -5.23 -2.56 15.95
CA LYS A 99 -4.61 -3.64 16.73
C LYS A 99 -5.20 -5.00 16.35
N GLY A 100 -4.38 -5.93 15.88
CA GLY A 100 -4.79 -7.27 15.48
C GLY A 100 -5.31 -7.38 14.04
N ALA A 101 -5.47 -6.28 13.31
CA ALA A 101 -5.75 -6.34 11.87
C ALA A 101 -4.46 -6.71 11.13
N LYS A 102 -4.37 -7.98 10.74
CA LYS A 102 -3.23 -8.58 10.04
C LYS A 102 -3.72 -9.60 9.03
N TRP A 103 -2.85 -9.95 8.08
CA TRP A 103 -3.10 -11.06 7.18
C TRP A 103 -3.29 -12.37 7.95
N LYS A 104 -4.36 -13.12 7.62
CA LYS A 104 -4.61 -14.48 8.12
C LYS A 104 -4.42 -15.54 7.04
N SER A 105 -4.44 -15.11 5.79
CA SER A 105 -4.09 -15.87 4.59
C SER A 105 -3.15 -15.00 3.77
N VAL A 106 -2.28 -15.65 3.00
CA VAL A 106 -1.42 -14.97 2.03
C VAL A 106 -2.18 -14.78 0.72
N GLU A 107 -1.98 -13.64 0.09
CA GLU A 107 -2.57 -13.33 -1.21
C GLU A 107 -1.52 -12.80 -2.17
N ASN A 108 -1.59 -13.28 -3.41
CA ASN A 108 -0.66 -12.87 -4.46
C ASN A 108 -0.89 -11.40 -4.82
N TRP A 109 0.14 -10.81 -5.42
CA TRP A 109 0.09 -9.44 -5.90
C TRP A 109 0.59 -9.35 -7.35
N VAL A 110 0.21 -8.27 -8.01
CA VAL A 110 0.62 -7.99 -9.38
C VAL A 110 1.09 -6.56 -9.52
N VAL A 111 2.14 -6.34 -10.32
CA VAL A 111 2.65 -5.01 -10.61
C VAL A 111 2.65 -4.72 -12.11
N ASN A 112 2.11 -3.56 -12.48
CA ASN A 112 2.41 -2.92 -13.76
C ASN A 112 3.62 -2.01 -13.59
N THR A 113 4.76 -2.45 -14.12
CA THR A 113 6.04 -1.75 -13.95
C THR A 113 6.24 -0.54 -14.88
N THR A 114 5.22 -0.14 -15.65
CA THR A 114 5.29 1.05 -16.51
C THR A 114 5.46 2.30 -15.66
N ASN A 115 6.53 3.05 -15.88
CA ASN A 115 6.90 4.19 -15.04
C ASN A 115 7.49 5.33 -15.91
N PRO A 116 7.41 6.59 -15.45
CA PRO A 116 7.83 7.75 -16.25
C PRO A 116 9.36 7.89 -16.42
N ASP A 117 10.15 7.27 -15.53
CA ASP A 117 11.60 7.42 -15.49
C ASP A 117 12.37 6.28 -16.19
N GLY A 118 11.66 5.29 -16.74
CA GLY A 118 12.29 4.15 -17.42
C GLY A 118 13.09 3.23 -16.49
N ILE A 119 12.74 3.16 -15.20
CA ILE A 119 13.32 2.19 -14.27
C ILE A 119 13.02 0.78 -14.82
N PRO A 120 14.02 -0.12 -14.93
CA PRO A 120 13.80 -1.45 -15.48
C PRO A 120 12.75 -2.24 -14.71
N SER A 121 11.90 -2.98 -15.42
CA SER A 121 10.83 -3.79 -14.84
C SER A 121 11.33 -4.75 -13.75
N GLY A 122 12.44 -5.44 -13.98
CA GLY A 122 13.05 -6.32 -12.99
C GLY A 122 13.58 -5.60 -11.74
N THR A 123 13.95 -4.32 -11.87
CA THR A 123 14.36 -3.48 -10.73
C THR A 123 13.15 -3.07 -9.89
N ILE A 124 12.05 -2.64 -10.52
CA ILE A 124 10.80 -2.33 -9.80
C ILE A 124 10.29 -3.57 -9.07
N PHE A 125 10.18 -4.70 -9.78
CA PHE A 125 9.72 -5.94 -9.19
C PHE A 125 10.62 -6.38 -8.03
N GLY A 126 11.95 -6.36 -8.21
CA GLY A 126 12.89 -6.76 -7.16
C GLY A 126 12.88 -5.86 -5.93
N ILE A 127 12.57 -4.56 -6.07
CA ILE A 127 12.40 -3.65 -4.94
C ILE A 127 11.12 -3.95 -4.16
N LEU A 128 10.00 -4.19 -4.86
CA LEU A 128 8.73 -4.58 -4.23
C LEU A 128 8.84 -5.92 -3.50
N ASP A 129 9.32 -6.95 -4.19
CA ASP A 129 9.52 -8.29 -3.63
C ASP A 129 10.51 -8.27 -2.45
N GLY A 130 11.64 -7.56 -2.60
CA GLY A 130 12.61 -7.38 -1.53
C GLY A 130 12.06 -6.61 -0.32
N GLY A 131 11.20 -5.62 -0.55
CA GLY A 131 10.52 -4.87 0.51
C GLY A 131 9.54 -5.73 1.30
N ILE A 132 8.77 -6.60 0.62
CA ILE A 132 7.88 -7.57 1.27
C ILE A 132 8.71 -8.52 2.14
N LEU A 133 9.75 -9.14 1.57
CA LEU A 133 10.64 -10.05 2.30
C LEU A 133 11.28 -9.39 3.52
N ARG A 134 11.61 -8.09 3.43
CA ARG A 134 12.18 -7.31 4.54
C ARG A 134 11.21 -7.19 5.72
N TRP A 135 9.93 -6.95 5.46
CA TRP A 135 8.89 -6.94 6.50
C TRP A 135 8.65 -8.36 7.05
N GLU A 136 8.56 -9.36 6.17
CA GLU A 136 8.34 -10.75 6.56
C GLU A 136 9.46 -11.34 7.43
N ASP A 137 10.71 -11.03 7.13
CA ASP A 137 11.89 -11.39 7.94
C ASP A 137 11.77 -10.74 9.33
N ALA A 138 11.46 -9.44 9.40
CA ALA A 138 11.31 -8.72 10.67
C ALA A 138 10.09 -9.11 11.51
N ALA A 139 9.14 -9.89 10.97
CA ALA A 139 7.85 -10.17 11.62
C ALA A 139 7.94 -11.03 12.89
N ASP A 140 9.07 -11.67 13.17
CA ASP A 140 9.35 -12.30 14.48
C ASP A 140 10.17 -11.42 15.44
N GLY A 141 10.59 -10.25 14.95
CA GLY A 141 11.41 -9.26 15.64
C GLY A 141 12.91 -9.47 15.52
N THR A 142 13.35 -10.34 14.63
CA THR A 142 14.76 -10.59 14.27
C THR A 142 14.92 -10.39 12.78
N ILE A 143 16.07 -9.90 12.32
CA ILE A 143 16.37 -9.73 10.89
C ILE A 143 17.57 -10.58 10.55
N GLY A 144 17.50 -11.30 9.43
CA GLY A 144 18.61 -12.03 8.84
C GLY A 144 19.03 -13.29 9.59
N ASP A 145 18.14 -13.89 10.38
CA ASP A 145 18.41 -15.17 11.05
C ASP A 145 17.96 -16.40 10.21
N GLY A 146 17.34 -16.14 9.06
CA GLY A 146 16.83 -17.17 8.14
C GLY A 146 15.42 -17.67 8.46
N SER A 147 14.75 -17.07 9.44
CA SER A 147 13.33 -17.27 9.74
C SER A 147 12.52 -16.09 9.22
N SER A 148 11.36 -16.36 8.62
CA SER A 148 10.42 -15.31 8.20
C SER A 148 8.98 -15.76 8.39
N LYS A 149 8.05 -14.80 8.42
CA LYS A 149 6.61 -15.07 8.35
C LYS A 149 6.14 -14.89 6.91
N ASP A 150 5.40 -15.85 6.40
CA ASP A 150 4.70 -15.73 5.13
C ASP A 150 3.42 -14.89 5.37
N VAL A 151 3.44 -13.65 4.91
CA VAL A 151 2.40 -12.62 5.15
C VAL A 151 1.74 -12.21 3.84
N VAL A 152 2.53 -11.97 2.79
CA VAL A 152 2.06 -11.58 1.46
C VAL A 152 2.48 -12.65 0.45
N GLY A 153 1.58 -12.99 -0.45
CA GLY A 153 1.81 -14.05 -1.43
C GLY A 153 2.79 -13.67 -2.54
N ALA A 154 2.89 -14.54 -3.55
CA ALA A 154 3.85 -14.39 -4.63
C ALA A 154 3.49 -13.22 -5.56
N GLY A 155 4.52 -12.47 -5.97
CA GLY A 155 4.39 -11.39 -6.94
C GLY A 155 4.42 -11.85 -8.40
N SER A 156 3.79 -11.06 -9.27
CA SER A 156 3.89 -11.21 -10.72
C SER A 156 3.93 -9.85 -11.44
N VAL A 157 4.49 -9.83 -12.65
CA VAL A 157 4.49 -8.63 -13.50
C VAL A 157 3.39 -8.73 -14.55
N THR A 158 2.69 -7.63 -14.79
CA THR A 158 1.68 -7.50 -15.85
C THR A 158 1.91 -6.27 -16.72
N SER A 159 1.27 -6.28 -17.89
CA SER A 159 1.12 -5.11 -18.76
C SER A 159 -0.31 -4.58 -18.78
N SER A 160 -1.24 -5.24 -18.09
CA SER A 160 -2.62 -4.78 -17.96
C SER A 160 -2.67 -3.46 -17.20
N THR A 161 -3.63 -2.60 -17.54
CA THR A 161 -3.99 -1.48 -16.68
C THR A 161 -4.56 -2.03 -15.38
N LEU A 162 -4.07 -1.50 -14.27
CA LEU A 162 -4.50 -1.76 -12.90
C LEU A 162 -5.24 -0.52 -12.38
N VAL A 163 -6.14 -0.71 -11.42
CA VAL A 163 -6.99 0.36 -10.89
C VAL A 163 -7.23 0.10 -9.41
N ALA A 164 -6.63 0.93 -8.57
CA ALA A 164 -6.76 0.79 -7.12
C ALA A 164 -8.22 0.88 -6.67
N ASP A 165 -8.57 0.03 -5.70
CA ASP A 165 -9.93 -0.24 -5.29
C ASP A 165 -10.46 0.80 -4.28
N GLU A 166 -10.79 1.98 -4.79
CA GLU A 166 -11.29 3.11 -4.00
C GLU A 166 -12.76 2.97 -3.52
N ILE A 167 -13.47 1.93 -3.97
CA ILE A 167 -14.90 1.73 -3.72
C ILE A 167 -15.21 0.39 -3.06
N ALA A 168 -14.60 -0.70 -3.53
CA ALA A 168 -14.77 -2.06 -3.04
C ALA A 168 -13.60 -2.92 -3.52
N PRO A 169 -13.18 -3.94 -2.76
CA PRO A 169 -12.09 -4.83 -3.18
C PRO A 169 -12.49 -5.75 -4.34
N ASP A 170 -11.51 -6.25 -5.08
CA ASP A 170 -11.70 -7.14 -6.24
C ASP A 170 -10.99 -8.51 -6.15
N ASN A 171 -10.34 -8.80 -5.01
CA ASN A 171 -9.45 -9.91 -4.70
C ASN A 171 -8.10 -9.90 -5.43
N GLN A 172 -7.60 -8.71 -5.77
CA GLN A 172 -6.31 -8.53 -6.39
C GLN A 172 -5.54 -7.45 -5.66
N ASN A 173 -4.32 -7.78 -5.26
CA ASN A 173 -3.41 -6.77 -4.72
C ASN A 173 -2.61 -6.15 -5.86
N GLU A 174 -2.79 -4.86 -6.11
CA GLU A 174 -2.28 -4.20 -7.30
C GLU A 174 -1.21 -3.15 -6.99
N VAL A 175 -0.21 -3.07 -7.86
CA VAL A 175 0.83 -2.03 -7.79
C VAL A 175 1.04 -1.38 -9.14
N TYR A 176 0.94 -0.06 -9.22
CA TYR A 176 1.19 0.67 -10.47
C TYR A 176 1.59 2.14 -10.24
N PHE A 177 1.94 2.81 -11.34
CA PHE A 177 2.21 4.24 -11.37
C PHE A 177 1.07 4.95 -12.08
N ASP A 178 0.57 6.04 -11.49
CA ASP A 178 -0.41 6.91 -12.13
C ASP A 178 -0.28 8.36 -11.64
N ALA A 179 -0.96 9.29 -12.29
CA ALA A 179 -1.03 10.67 -11.85
C ALA A 179 -1.85 10.78 -10.56
N LEU A 180 -1.20 11.16 -9.47
CA LEU A 180 -1.84 11.50 -8.20
C LEU A 180 -1.66 13.00 -7.92
N ASP A 181 -2.24 13.45 -6.83
CA ASP A 181 -2.21 14.85 -6.44
C ASP A 181 -0.82 15.43 -6.18
N SER A 182 -0.68 16.74 -6.42
CA SER A 182 0.54 17.47 -6.10
C SER A 182 0.79 17.43 -4.59
N GLY A 183 1.96 16.91 -4.20
CA GLY A 183 2.30 16.71 -2.79
C GLY A 183 2.04 15.30 -2.27
N THR A 184 1.35 14.43 -3.01
CA THR A 184 1.17 13.01 -2.71
C THR A 184 2.22 12.19 -3.45
N ILE A 185 3.08 11.47 -2.73
CA ILE A 185 4.13 10.62 -3.32
C ILE A 185 3.55 9.27 -3.75
N GLY A 186 2.76 8.67 -2.87
CA GLY A 186 2.06 7.42 -3.10
C GLY A 186 0.79 7.34 -2.30
N VAL A 187 -0.04 6.36 -2.65
CA VAL A 187 -1.25 5.99 -1.92
C VAL A 187 -1.22 4.49 -1.70
N THR A 188 -1.47 4.07 -0.47
CA THR A 188 -1.79 2.67 -0.16
C THR A 188 -3.27 2.57 0.21
N ILE A 189 -4.01 1.75 -0.51
CA ILE A 189 -5.37 1.36 -0.16
C ILE A 189 -5.32 0.02 0.55
N VAL A 190 -6.11 -0.15 1.60
CA VAL A 190 -6.26 -1.41 2.31
C VAL A 190 -7.73 -1.68 2.62
N TRP A 191 -8.16 -2.91 2.36
CA TRP A 191 -9.47 -3.42 2.77
C TRP A 191 -9.33 -4.44 3.89
N GLY A 192 -10.28 -4.43 4.83
CA GLY A 192 -10.27 -5.42 5.90
C GLY A 192 -11.31 -5.21 6.99
N ILE A 193 -11.21 -6.04 8.02
CA ILE A 193 -12.04 -5.98 9.22
C ILE A 193 -11.23 -5.31 10.33
N PHE A 194 -11.49 -4.03 10.59
CA PHE A 194 -10.74 -3.25 11.59
C PHE A 194 -11.48 -3.12 12.93
N GLY A 195 -12.78 -3.42 12.95
CA GLY A 195 -13.67 -3.36 14.12
C GLY A 195 -13.71 -4.65 14.96
N GLY A 196 -14.47 -4.63 16.06
CA GLY A 196 -14.69 -5.81 16.89
C GLY A 196 -13.47 -6.29 17.71
N PRO A 197 -13.49 -7.52 18.26
CA PRO A 197 -12.38 -8.08 19.04
C PRO A 197 -11.11 -8.22 18.19
N PRO A 198 -9.90 -7.93 18.73
CA PRO A 198 -8.66 -7.99 17.96
C PRO A 198 -8.39 -9.30 17.20
N GLY A 199 -8.79 -10.45 17.73
CA GLY A 199 -8.61 -11.74 17.05
C GLY A 199 -9.56 -11.97 15.86
N GLY A 200 -10.63 -11.17 15.74
CA GLY A 200 -11.55 -11.20 14.60
C GLY A 200 -11.16 -10.22 13.49
N ARG A 201 -10.21 -9.32 13.74
CA ARG A 201 -9.74 -8.35 12.74
C ARG A 201 -8.79 -9.00 11.75
N GLU A 202 -8.72 -8.45 10.55
CA GLU A 202 -7.83 -8.92 9.49
C GLU A 202 -7.72 -7.93 8.34
N LEU A 203 -6.62 -8.05 7.60
CA LEU A 203 -6.45 -7.44 6.28
C LEU A 203 -6.93 -8.43 5.23
N ARG A 204 -7.51 -7.91 4.15
CA ARG A 204 -8.11 -8.66 3.04
C ARG A 204 -7.52 -8.31 1.69
N GLU A 205 -7.23 -7.03 1.46
CA GLU A 205 -6.66 -6.59 0.18
C GLU A 205 -5.82 -5.33 0.39
N TRP A 206 -4.87 -5.08 -0.51
CA TRP A 206 -4.10 -3.87 -0.58
C TRP A 206 -3.73 -3.47 -2.02
N ASP A 207 -3.77 -2.17 -2.30
CA ASP A 207 -3.27 -1.59 -3.55
C ASP A 207 -2.30 -0.45 -3.30
N GLN A 208 -1.37 -0.25 -4.22
CA GLN A 208 -0.42 0.85 -4.18
C GLN A 208 -0.32 1.59 -5.51
N VAL A 209 -0.44 2.92 -5.41
CA VAL A 209 -0.28 3.82 -6.55
C VAL A 209 0.88 4.77 -6.27
N TYR A 210 1.85 4.82 -7.18
CA TYR A 210 3.02 5.70 -7.10
C TYR A 210 2.89 6.87 -8.08
N ASN A 211 3.08 8.09 -7.59
CA ASN A 211 2.73 9.29 -8.35
C ASN A 211 3.70 9.57 -9.51
N THR A 212 3.17 9.65 -10.73
CA THR A 212 3.91 10.00 -11.95
C THR A 212 4.30 11.48 -12.06
N LEU A 213 3.79 12.35 -11.19
CA LEU A 213 4.22 13.76 -11.10
C LEU A 213 5.61 13.92 -10.47
N TYR A 214 6.12 12.90 -9.78
CA TYR A 214 7.49 12.87 -9.28
C TYR A 214 8.39 12.10 -10.24
N SER A 215 9.67 12.48 -10.27
CA SER A 215 10.72 11.66 -10.86
C SER A 215 11.23 10.65 -9.84
N TRP A 216 11.47 9.43 -10.30
CA TRP A 216 11.85 8.28 -9.49
C TRP A 216 13.26 7.82 -9.78
N SER A 217 13.94 7.34 -8.73
CA SER A 217 15.25 6.72 -8.78
C SER A 217 15.24 5.38 -8.07
N ALA A 218 16.02 4.44 -8.60
CA ALA A 218 16.38 3.17 -7.94
C ALA A 218 17.90 3.08 -7.69
N GLU A 219 18.61 4.22 -7.74
CA GLU A 219 20.06 4.24 -7.55
C GLU A 219 20.43 4.03 -6.09
N ALA A 220 21.43 3.19 -5.82
CA ALA A 220 21.80 2.82 -4.45
C ALA A 220 22.17 4.03 -3.55
N ALA A 221 22.74 5.10 -4.10
CA ALA A 221 23.11 6.30 -3.35
C ALA A 221 21.96 7.31 -3.17
N GLY A 222 20.79 7.05 -3.77
CA GLY A 222 19.77 8.06 -3.99
C GLY A 222 20.16 9.03 -5.09
N PHE A 223 19.21 9.84 -5.57
CA PHE A 223 19.46 10.83 -6.62
C PHE A 223 18.79 12.16 -6.27
N PHE A 224 19.54 13.26 -6.37
CA PHE A 224 19.01 14.60 -6.07
C PHE A 224 17.88 14.99 -7.02
N GLY A 225 16.76 15.47 -6.47
CA GLY A 225 15.60 15.85 -7.29
C GLY A 225 14.70 14.67 -7.68
N LYS A 226 14.92 13.48 -7.11
CA LYS A 226 14.11 12.28 -7.37
C LYS A 226 13.68 11.62 -6.06
N MET A 227 12.47 11.07 -6.06
CA MET A 227 12.00 10.16 -5.01
C MET A 227 12.74 8.84 -5.13
N ASP A 228 13.14 8.30 -3.97
CA ASP A 228 13.80 7.02 -3.90
C ASP A 228 12.77 5.88 -3.86
N PHE A 229 12.73 5.06 -4.91
CA PHE A 229 11.67 4.06 -5.05
C PHE A 229 11.69 3.02 -3.93
N ASP A 230 12.86 2.51 -3.53
CA ASP A 230 12.98 1.52 -2.43
C ASP A 230 12.57 2.13 -1.08
N ASN A 231 12.99 3.37 -0.79
CA ASN A 231 12.58 4.07 0.44
C ASN A 231 11.06 4.24 0.52
N ILE A 232 10.41 4.67 -0.57
CA ILE A 232 8.96 4.91 -0.56
C ILE A 232 8.20 3.58 -0.56
N VAL A 233 8.59 2.61 -1.40
CA VAL A 233 7.97 1.28 -1.45
C VAL A 233 8.03 0.60 -0.08
N THR A 234 9.17 0.65 0.60
CA THR A 234 9.30 0.01 1.93
C THR A 234 8.33 0.62 2.94
N HIS A 235 8.09 1.93 2.86
CA HIS A 235 7.08 2.61 3.67
C HIS A 235 5.65 2.16 3.33
N GLU A 236 5.26 2.20 2.05
CA GLU A 236 3.92 1.79 1.61
C GLU A 236 3.63 0.32 1.99
N LEU A 237 4.61 -0.56 1.84
CA LEU A 237 4.50 -1.96 2.25
C LEU A 237 4.32 -2.14 3.76
N GLY A 238 4.72 -1.16 4.57
CA GLY A 238 4.40 -1.14 5.99
C GLY A 238 2.90 -1.00 6.26
N HIS A 239 2.18 -0.25 5.43
CA HIS A 239 0.71 -0.20 5.46
C HIS A 239 0.09 -1.51 4.97
N THR A 240 0.66 -2.12 3.91
CA THR A 240 0.27 -3.45 3.42
C THR A 240 0.30 -4.50 4.53
N VAL A 241 1.26 -4.43 5.46
CA VAL A 241 1.35 -5.35 6.61
C VAL A 241 0.65 -4.82 7.87
N GLY A 242 -0.13 -3.74 7.78
CA GLY A 242 -1.02 -3.28 8.85
C GLY A 242 -0.46 -2.24 9.82
N LEU A 243 0.72 -1.67 9.53
CA LEU A 243 1.27 -0.57 10.32
C LEU A 243 0.68 0.78 9.92
N ALA A 244 0.56 1.69 10.89
CA ALA A 244 0.10 3.05 10.67
C ALA A 244 1.27 4.03 10.63
N ASP A 245 1.03 5.17 9.98
CA ASP A 245 1.95 6.29 9.93
C ASP A 245 2.37 6.82 11.31
N LEU A 246 3.58 7.36 11.33
CA LEU A 246 4.16 8.06 12.46
C LEU A 246 4.42 9.52 12.10
N TYR A 247 3.94 10.43 12.94
CA TYR A 247 4.14 11.88 12.77
C TYR A 247 4.95 12.51 13.90
N THR A 248 5.36 11.72 14.90
CA THR A 248 6.19 12.19 16.01
C THR A 248 7.63 12.37 15.56
N LEU A 249 8.21 13.56 15.71
CA LEU A 249 9.57 13.89 15.27
C LEU A 249 10.65 12.96 15.84
N SER A 250 10.49 12.44 17.06
CA SER A 250 11.46 11.50 17.63
C SER A 250 11.49 10.13 16.93
N CYS A 251 10.51 9.85 16.07
CA CYS A 251 10.41 8.64 15.26
C CYS A 251 10.70 8.93 13.78
N SER A 252 11.35 10.06 13.45
CA SER A 252 11.58 10.48 12.05
C SER A 252 12.56 9.60 11.27
N ASP A 253 13.22 8.68 11.95
CA ASP A 253 14.15 7.70 11.36
C ASP A 253 13.48 6.33 11.19
N GLU A 254 12.23 6.15 11.63
CA GLU A 254 11.45 4.96 11.30
C GLU A 254 11.04 5.01 9.83
N THR A 255 10.94 3.82 9.24
CA THR A 255 10.39 3.65 7.90
C THR A 255 8.95 4.14 7.85
N MET A 256 8.14 3.85 8.87
CA MET A 256 6.75 4.33 8.96
C MET A 256 6.59 5.82 9.30
N TYR A 257 7.65 6.64 9.25
CA TYR A 257 7.47 8.08 9.38
C TYR A 257 6.79 8.66 8.13
N GLY A 258 5.58 9.20 8.29
CA GLY A 258 4.64 9.54 7.21
C GLY A 258 5.00 10.74 6.32
N TYR A 259 6.26 11.16 6.26
CA TYR A 259 6.73 12.17 5.31
C TYR A 259 7.93 11.65 4.53
N GLY A 260 7.83 11.67 3.21
CA GLY A 260 8.93 11.34 2.29
C GLY A 260 9.65 12.59 1.78
N ALA A 261 10.92 12.44 1.39
CA ALA A 261 11.70 13.49 0.76
C ALA A 261 12.54 12.96 -0.40
N GLU A 262 12.79 13.81 -1.38
CA GLU A 262 13.70 13.49 -2.49
C GLU A 262 15.11 13.16 -1.96
N ALA A 263 15.78 12.21 -2.64
CA ALA A 263 17.08 11.67 -2.26
C ALA A 263 17.18 11.04 -0.85
N GLU A 264 16.06 10.85 -0.15
CA GLU A 264 16.05 10.14 1.14
C GLU A 264 16.16 8.63 0.89
N THR A 265 17.19 8.01 1.46
CA THR A 265 17.43 6.56 1.35
C THR A 265 17.43 5.84 2.69
N LYS A 266 17.30 6.59 3.79
CA LYS A 266 17.45 6.04 5.15
C LYS A 266 16.29 5.13 5.57
N LYS A 267 15.16 5.16 4.87
CA LYS A 267 13.97 4.33 5.16
C LYS A 267 13.83 3.14 4.20
N ARG A 268 14.92 2.74 3.56
CA ARG A 268 15.00 1.44 2.89
C ARG A 268 15.11 0.29 3.89
N ASP A 269 15.62 0.57 5.07
CA ASP A 269 15.80 -0.42 6.14
C ASP A 269 14.81 -0.17 7.28
N LEU A 270 14.38 -1.24 7.94
CA LEU A 270 13.49 -1.17 9.09
C LEU A 270 14.27 -0.75 10.34
N ASN A 271 13.73 0.23 11.06
CA ASN A 271 14.31 0.69 12.32
C ASN A 271 13.63 -0.01 13.50
N ALA A 272 14.08 0.29 14.72
CA ALA A 272 13.70 -0.48 15.91
C ALA A 272 12.20 -0.42 16.22
N GLY A 273 11.54 0.71 15.94
CA GLY A 273 10.10 0.85 16.08
C GLY A 273 9.35 0.03 15.03
N ASP A 274 9.75 0.10 13.77
CA ASP A 274 9.20 -0.70 12.67
C ASP A 274 9.21 -2.20 12.99
N ILE A 275 10.38 -2.72 13.40
CA ILE A 275 10.58 -4.14 13.78
C ILE A 275 9.71 -4.51 14.98
N ALA A 276 9.64 -3.64 16.00
CA ALA A 276 8.81 -3.89 17.17
C ALA A 276 7.32 -3.90 16.83
N GLY A 277 6.89 -3.03 15.91
CA GLY A 277 5.52 -2.93 15.43
C GLY A 277 5.09 -4.19 14.71
N ILE A 278 5.82 -4.59 13.67
CA ILE A 278 5.45 -5.79 12.90
C ILE A 278 5.52 -7.06 13.75
N LYS A 279 6.52 -7.19 14.64
CA LYS A 279 6.57 -8.28 15.62
C LYS A 279 5.33 -8.31 16.50
N GLU A 280 4.93 -7.18 17.07
CA GLU A 280 3.77 -7.13 17.96
C GLU A 280 2.48 -7.55 17.26
N LEU A 281 2.36 -7.25 15.96
CA LEU A 281 1.22 -7.62 15.15
C LEU A 281 1.23 -9.12 14.76
N TYR A 282 2.37 -9.66 14.35
CA TYR A 282 2.49 -11.00 13.75
C TYR A 282 3.02 -12.12 14.65
N LYS A 283 3.51 -11.81 15.86
CA LYS A 283 3.95 -12.83 16.84
C LYS A 283 2.86 -13.86 17.20
#